data_AF-A0AAV8XTW6-F1
#
_entry.id   AF-A0AAV8XTW6-F1
#
_cell.length_a   1.000
_cell.length_b   1.000
_cell.length_c   1.000
_cell.angle_alpha   90.00
_cell.angle_beta   90.00
_cell.angle_gamma   90.00
#
_symmetry.space_group_name_H-M   'P 1'
#
loop_
_entity.id
_entity.type
_entity.pdbx_description
1 polymer ?
#
loop_
_entity_poly.entity_id
_entity_poly.type
_entity_poly.pdbx_seq_one_letter_code
_entity_poly.pdbx_strand_id
1 'polypeptide(L)'
;MEHPSPYCNLYEEGLAVGSLCAPLCITRDMHSLTCHSFRATKEAVFSAEWHNIRLVFKSVPKDLQAIHWFDNRVIKYPTEKEFLSTIRTIVKNKLNLTLAYDTAVRLSRLKPSYEEKNKGKRHKEMDNLWFLLQDNEYLLSTLFTDKDVFPQLLGTCGPYFAVEYLEPVPDISSLLTISDSREDWGKRLKVAVQILDLLDELETGFREPFHLCDIKLKHFGFVKGGNKLKFIDLDGVLPKSVVNTIIREVDYCEQDIDCDFFDCRSRCNKKNHKCSYSVANNNLQIVCEKIFLGWRMSNTVIVPGLLMSQHTPSELASILRQCANPGTEEGKPRVAPEAEIKKQLYNILSEIEQSVNNDFFL
;
A
#
# COMPACT_ATOMS: atom_id res chain seq x y z
N MET A 1 -14.76 14.70 25.44
CA MET A 1 -15.90 13.86 25.03
C MET A 1 -15.35 12.47 24.74
N GLU A 2 -15.45 11.56 25.71
CA GLU A 2 -15.09 10.15 25.55
C GLU A 2 -16.31 9.43 24.97
N HIS A 3 -16.36 9.27 23.65
CA HIS A 3 -17.12 8.16 23.12
C HIS A 3 -16.25 6.91 23.30
N PRO A 4 -16.71 5.86 24.01
CA PRO A 4 -16.07 4.57 23.90
C PRO A 4 -16.19 4.22 22.43
N SER A 5 -15.06 4.29 21.74
CA SER A 5 -15.05 4.06 20.31
C SER A 5 -15.59 2.64 20.08
N PRO A 6 -16.38 2.39 19.02
CA PRO A 6 -17.12 1.14 18.82
C PRO A 6 -16.33 -0.16 19.02
N TYR A 7 -14.99 -0.13 18.88
CA TYR A 7 -14.11 -1.26 19.19
C TYR A 7 -14.02 -1.62 20.68
N CYS A 8 -14.18 -0.68 21.61
CA CYS A 8 -14.14 -0.97 23.04
C CYS A 8 -15.40 -1.68 23.52
N ASN A 9 -16.56 -1.33 22.97
CA ASN A 9 -17.80 -2.08 23.23
C ASN A 9 -17.65 -3.55 22.78
N LEU A 10 -17.08 -3.78 21.59
CA LEU A 10 -16.78 -5.14 21.12
C LEU A 10 -15.82 -5.90 22.05
N TYR A 11 -14.85 -5.21 22.64
CA TYR A 11 -13.91 -5.81 23.58
C TYR A 11 -14.57 -6.15 24.93
N GLU A 12 -15.39 -5.24 25.47
CA GLU A 12 -16.16 -5.45 26.70
C GLU A 12 -17.16 -6.60 26.56
N GLU A 13 -17.77 -6.76 25.38
CA GLU A 13 -18.64 -7.89 25.04
C GLU A 13 -17.88 -9.22 24.77
N GLY A 14 -16.54 -9.20 24.78
CA GLY A 14 -15.70 -10.36 24.49
C GLY A 14 -15.73 -10.81 23.02
N LEU A 15 -16.13 -9.92 22.12
CA LEU A 15 -16.16 -10.14 20.66
C LEU A 15 -14.84 -9.73 19.99
N ALA A 16 -14.18 -8.70 20.50
CA ALA A 16 -12.85 -8.30 20.05
C ALA A 16 -11.76 -8.94 20.91
N VAL A 17 -10.67 -9.41 20.29
CA VAL A 17 -9.46 -9.86 20.97
C VAL A 17 -8.23 -9.38 20.21
N GLY A 18 -7.11 -9.22 20.91
CA GLY A 18 -5.84 -8.78 20.32
C GLY A 18 -4.93 -8.07 21.31
N SER A 19 -3.67 -7.89 20.94
CA SER A 19 -2.64 -7.29 21.80
C SER A 19 -2.92 -5.83 22.16
N LEU A 20 -3.68 -5.11 21.33
CA LEU A 20 -3.94 -3.68 21.49
C LEU A 20 -5.27 -3.40 22.19
N CYS A 21 -6.13 -4.40 22.43
CA CYS A 21 -7.43 -4.16 23.05
C CYS A 21 -7.33 -3.62 24.48
N ALA A 22 -6.49 -4.23 25.33
CA ALA A 22 -6.32 -3.76 26.70
C ALA A 22 -5.69 -2.36 26.79
N PRO A 23 -4.57 -2.06 26.09
CA PRO A 23 -4.02 -0.71 25.96
C PRO A 23 -5.02 0.35 25.52
N LEU A 24 -5.88 -0.01 24.57
CA LEU A 24 -6.82 0.90 23.93
C LEU A 24 -8.07 1.17 24.79
N CYS A 25 -8.58 0.15 25.49
CA CYS A 25 -9.90 0.23 26.12
C CYS A 25 -9.89 0.19 27.66
N ILE A 26 -8.93 -0.51 28.27
CA ILE A 26 -8.88 -0.70 29.73
C ILE A 26 -7.84 0.22 30.36
N THR A 27 -6.56 0.02 30.01
CA THR A 27 -5.46 0.74 30.66
C THR A 27 -5.38 2.18 30.18
N ARG A 28 -5.91 2.47 28.98
CA ARG A 28 -5.91 3.80 28.34
C ARG A 28 -4.50 4.37 28.21
N ASP A 29 -3.52 3.49 27.94
CA ASP A 29 -2.11 3.85 27.71
C ASP A 29 -1.90 4.52 26.34
N MET A 30 -2.95 4.58 25.52
CA MET A 30 -2.96 5.19 24.20
C MET A 30 -3.50 6.61 24.26
N HIS A 31 -2.68 7.57 23.82
CA HIS A 31 -3.02 8.99 23.85
C HIS A 31 -3.04 9.60 22.45
N SER A 32 -3.44 10.87 22.35
CA SER A 32 -3.39 11.66 21.10
C SER A 32 -4.21 11.08 19.94
N LEU A 33 -5.41 10.54 20.23
CA LEU A 33 -6.29 9.99 19.21
C LEU A 33 -6.67 11.06 18.18
N THR A 34 -6.21 10.87 16.95
CA THR A 34 -6.53 11.74 15.82
C THR A 34 -7.27 10.93 14.76
N CYS A 35 -8.54 11.24 14.52
CA CYS A 35 -9.29 10.65 13.42
C CYS A 35 -8.85 11.28 12.11
N HIS A 36 -8.34 10.47 11.19
CA HIS A 36 -8.08 10.91 9.83
C HIS A 36 -9.38 10.74 9.04
N SER A 37 -9.75 11.76 8.28
CA SER A 37 -10.99 11.77 7.50
C SER A 37 -11.14 10.50 6.66
N PHE A 38 -12.36 9.96 6.67
CA PHE A 38 -12.84 8.77 5.96
C PHE A 38 -12.22 8.64 4.56
N ARG A 39 -11.35 7.64 4.35
CA ARG A 39 -11.00 7.20 2.98
C ARG A 39 -12.16 6.34 2.50
N ALA A 40 -12.60 6.51 1.25
CA ALA A 40 -13.79 5.84 0.71
C ALA A 40 -13.80 4.30 0.84
N THR A 41 -12.65 3.67 1.11
CA THR A 41 -12.48 2.21 1.29
C THR A 41 -12.44 1.74 2.75
N LYS A 42 -12.17 2.62 3.73
CA LYS A 42 -11.99 2.23 5.15
C LYS A 42 -12.84 3.08 6.08
N GLU A 43 -13.68 2.40 6.86
CA GLU A 43 -14.66 3.03 7.75
C GLU A 43 -14.03 3.82 8.91
N ALA A 44 -12.83 3.45 9.36
CA ALA A 44 -12.12 4.20 10.38
C ALA A 44 -10.61 4.12 10.19
N VAL A 45 -9.98 5.29 10.13
CA VAL A 45 -8.52 5.45 10.24
C VAL A 45 -8.25 6.47 11.33
N PHE A 46 -7.58 6.06 12.40
CA PHE A 46 -7.16 6.97 13.46
C PHE A 46 -5.71 6.69 13.87
N SER A 47 -4.99 7.71 14.33
CA SER A 47 -3.68 7.52 14.92
C SER A 47 -3.72 7.71 16.43
N ALA A 48 -2.83 7.02 17.12
CA ALA A 48 -2.63 7.13 18.56
C ALA A 48 -1.14 6.99 18.88
N GLU A 49 -0.74 7.37 20.09
CA GLU A 49 0.62 7.19 20.60
C GLU A 49 0.62 6.21 21.75
N TRP A 50 1.50 5.21 21.71
CA TRP A 50 1.66 4.17 22.73
C TRP A 50 3.15 3.91 22.94
N HIS A 51 3.64 4.04 24.18
CA HIS A 51 5.06 3.90 24.52
C HIS A 51 6.01 4.73 23.60
N ASN A 52 5.65 5.98 23.31
CA ASN A 52 6.37 6.89 22.38
C ASN A 52 6.42 6.42 20.92
N ILE A 53 5.62 5.41 20.55
CA ILE A 53 5.45 4.94 19.18
C ILE A 53 4.10 5.45 18.68
N ARG A 54 4.10 6.14 17.54
CA ARG A 54 2.87 6.55 16.88
C ARG A 54 2.36 5.41 16.01
N LEU A 55 1.10 5.03 16.21
CA LEU A 55 0.40 3.98 15.48
C LEU A 55 -0.68 4.56 14.58
N VAL A 56 -1.00 3.86 13.50
CA VAL A 56 -2.19 4.10 12.69
C VAL A 56 -3.07 2.86 12.74
N PHE A 57 -4.25 3.01 13.31
CA PHE A 57 -5.29 2.00 13.30
C PHE A 57 -6.07 2.07 12.00
N LYS A 58 -6.33 0.90 11.44
CA LYS A 58 -7.12 0.71 10.23
C LYS A 58 -8.20 -0.35 10.50
N SER A 59 -9.41 -0.10 10.01
CA SER A 59 -10.53 -1.03 10.08
C SER A 59 -10.59 -1.94 8.86
N VAL A 60 -11.06 -3.17 9.07
CA VAL A 60 -11.49 -4.09 8.00
C VAL A 60 -12.94 -3.78 7.59
N PRO A 61 -13.34 -4.00 6.31
CA PRO A 61 -14.74 -3.89 5.88
C PRO A 61 -15.72 -4.74 6.72
N LYS A 62 -16.94 -4.21 6.96
CA LYS A 62 -17.94 -4.85 7.85
C LYS A 62 -18.78 -5.96 7.20
N ASP A 63 -18.95 -5.94 5.88
CA ASP A 63 -19.87 -6.87 5.18
C ASP A 63 -19.21 -8.21 4.84
N LEU A 64 -18.68 -8.89 5.86
CA LEU A 64 -18.03 -10.18 5.72
C LEU A 64 -18.91 -11.29 6.30
N GLN A 65 -19.08 -12.35 5.52
CA GLN A 65 -19.72 -13.57 6.01
C GLN A 65 -18.93 -14.13 7.19
N ALA A 66 -19.62 -14.62 8.21
CA ALA A 66 -18.97 -15.27 9.34
C ALA A 66 -18.25 -16.55 8.89
N ILE A 67 -17.12 -16.86 9.54
CA ILE A 67 -16.41 -18.12 9.31
C ILE A 67 -17.10 -19.31 10.01
N HIS A 68 -17.88 -19.03 11.05
CA HIS A 68 -18.68 -20.02 11.74
C HIS A 68 -20.02 -20.21 11.02
N TRP A 69 -20.64 -21.37 11.21
CA TRP A 69 -21.94 -21.70 10.64
C TRP A 69 -22.85 -22.31 11.70
N PHE A 70 -24.16 -22.28 11.44
CA PHE A 70 -25.15 -22.93 12.28
C PHE A 70 -25.44 -24.34 11.76
N ASP A 71 -25.32 -25.33 12.65
CA ASP A 71 -25.74 -26.69 12.38
C ASP A 71 -26.63 -27.15 13.53
N ASN A 72 -27.90 -27.47 13.24
CA ASN A 72 -28.91 -27.84 14.24
C ASN A 72 -29.00 -26.85 15.43
N ARG A 73 -28.98 -25.54 15.13
CA ARG A 73 -28.98 -24.43 16.11
C ARG A 73 -27.75 -24.35 17.02
N VAL A 74 -26.69 -25.11 16.70
CA VAL A 74 -25.39 -25.03 17.38
C VAL A 74 -24.41 -24.31 16.47
N ILE A 75 -23.68 -23.34 17.02
CA ILE A 75 -22.61 -22.65 16.30
C ILE A 75 -21.42 -23.60 16.19
N LYS A 76 -21.00 -23.86 14.95
CA LYS A 76 -19.82 -24.66 14.62
C LYS A 76 -18.73 -23.79 14.00
N TYR A 77 -17.49 -24.17 14.29
CA TYR A 77 -16.28 -23.51 13.81
C TYR A 77 -15.45 -24.50 12.99
N PRO A 78 -14.63 -24.01 12.05
CA PRO A 78 -13.69 -24.86 11.33
C PRO A 78 -12.69 -25.49 12.29
N THR A 79 -12.26 -26.71 11.99
CA THR A 79 -11.10 -27.32 12.63
C THR A 79 -9.83 -26.52 12.31
N GLU A 80 -8.76 -26.69 13.10
CA GLU A 80 -7.47 -26.03 12.85
C GLU A 80 -6.94 -26.33 11.43
N LYS A 81 -7.13 -27.57 10.94
CA LYS A 81 -6.71 -27.96 9.59
C LYS A 81 -7.53 -27.24 8.51
N GLU A 82 -8.85 -27.16 8.68
CA GLU A 82 -9.72 -26.43 7.76
C GLU A 82 -9.39 -24.94 7.78
N PHE A 83 -9.19 -24.34 8.95
CA PHE A 83 -8.83 -22.93 9.07
C PHE A 83 -7.49 -22.61 8.39
N LEU A 84 -6.47 -23.45 8.59
CA LEU A 84 -5.20 -23.32 7.87
C LEU A 84 -5.36 -23.43 6.35
N SER A 85 -6.19 -24.37 5.88
CA SER A 85 -6.50 -24.51 4.46
C SER A 85 -7.17 -23.24 3.92
N THR A 86 -8.13 -22.69 4.66
CA THR A 86 -8.83 -21.45 4.32
C THR A 86 -7.85 -20.28 4.21
N ILE A 87 -6.93 -20.12 5.17
CA ILE A 87 -5.90 -19.07 5.13
C ILE A 87 -5.05 -19.18 3.86
N ARG A 88 -4.61 -20.40 3.52
CA ARG A 88 -3.82 -20.65 2.31
C ARG A 88 -4.60 -20.30 1.05
N THR A 89 -5.89 -20.62 1.00
CA THR A 89 -6.77 -20.26 -0.12
C THR A 89 -6.94 -18.75 -0.24
N ILE A 90 -7.19 -18.04 0.87
CA ILE A 90 -7.31 -16.57 0.89
C ILE A 90 -6.05 -15.94 0.29
N VAL A 91 -4.87 -16.32 0.79
CA VAL A 91 -3.60 -15.74 0.33
C VAL A 91 -3.30 -16.15 -1.12
N LYS A 92 -3.65 -17.38 -1.52
CA LYS A 92 -3.52 -17.79 -2.92
C LYS A 92 -4.41 -16.96 -3.84
N ASN A 93 -5.64 -16.66 -3.45
CA ASN A 93 -6.58 -15.91 -4.28
C ASN A 93 -6.21 -14.42 -4.34
N LYS A 94 -5.84 -13.82 -3.20
CA LYS A 94 -5.55 -12.38 -3.11
C LYS A 94 -4.16 -12.01 -3.63
N LEU A 95 -3.16 -12.87 -3.41
CA LEU A 95 -1.74 -12.57 -3.67
C LEU A 95 -1.07 -13.55 -4.64
N ASN A 96 -1.81 -14.50 -5.22
CA ASN A 96 -1.26 -15.60 -6.04
C ASN A 96 -0.11 -16.39 -5.37
N LEU A 97 0.01 -16.30 -4.05
CA LEU A 97 1.13 -16.83 -3.28
C LEU A 97 0.76 -18.17 -2.63
N THR A 98 1.64 -19.16 -2.77
CA THR A 98 1.52 -20.43 -2.04
C THR A 98 2.27 -20.33 -0.72
N LEU A 99 1.53 -20.30 0.39
CA LEU A 99 2.13 -20.24 1.73
C LEU A 99 2.76 -21.57 2.16
N ALA A 100 3.92 -21.47 2.80
CA ALA A 100 4.50 -22.55 3.58
C ALA A 100 3.63 -22.84 4.83
N TYR A 101 3.74 -24.05 5.36
CA TYR A 101 2.90 -24.50 6.48
C TYR A 101 3.14 -23.65 7.74
N ASP A 102 4.41 -23.39 8.07
CA ASP A 102 4.81 -22.57 9.21
C ASP A 102 4.29 -21.13 9.10
N THR A 103 4.34 -20.52 7.92
CA THR A 103 3.78 -19.19 7.69
C THR A 103 2.26 -19.16 7.88
N ALA A 104 1.56 -20.18 7.36
CA ALA A 104 0.12 -20.30 7.55
C ALA A 104 -0.26 -20.48 9.04
N VAL A 105 0.55 -21.23 9.81
CA VAL A 105 0.38 -21.37 11.26
C VAL A 105 0.59 -20.04 11.99
N ARG A 106 1.57 -19.25 11.58
CA ARG A 106 1.78 -17.90 12.15
C ARG A 106 0.58 -16.98 11.89
N LEU A 107 0.03 -17.01 10.68
CA LEU A 107 -1.17 -16.23 10.33
C LEU A 107 -2.45 -16.72 11.02
N SER A 108 -2.49 -17.98 11.48
CA SER A 108 -3.67 -18.53 12.15
C SER A 108 -3.76 -18.18 13.63
N ARG A 109 -2.85 -17.33 14.13
CA ARG A 109 -2.74 -16.95 15.55
C ARG A 109 -2.49 -15.45 15.67
N LEU A 110 -3.16 -14.80 16.62
CA LEU A 110 -2.84 -13.41 16.99
C LEU A 110 -1.51 -13.32 17.73
N LYS A 111 -1.13 -14.40 18.44
CA LYS A 111 0.17 -14.57 19.08
C LYS A 111 0.83 -15.85 18.54
N PRO A 112 1.75 -15.75 17.56
CA PRO A 112 2.33 -16.92 16.89
C PRO A 112 3.01 -17.94 17.83
N SER A 113 3.50 -17.50 18.99
CA SER A 113 4.19 -18.34 19.97
C SER A 113 3.28 -18.93 21.05
N TYR A 114 1.96 -18.79 20.94
CA TYR A 114 1.01 -19.21 21.96
C TYR A 114 -0.15 -20.01 21.34
N GLU A 115 -0.48 -21.13 21.97
CA GLU A 115 -1.61 -21.98 21.61
C GLU A 115 -2.72 -21.83 22.64
N GLU A 116 -3.85 -21.25 22.22
CA GLU A 116 -5.02 -21.09 23.08
C GLU A 116 -5.76 -22.42 23.28
N LYS A 117 -5.73 -22.94 24.51
CA LYS A 117 -6.34 -24.23 24.87
C LYS A 117 -7.84 -24.12 25.18
N ASN A 118 -8.32 -22.93 25.53
CA ASN A 118 -9.74 -22.69 25.77
C ASN A 118 -10.48 -22.56 24.43
N LYS A 119 -11.37 -23.52 24.13
CA LYS A 119 -12.14 -23.56 22.88
C LYS A 119 -12.92 -22.27 22.61
N GLY A 120 -13.57 -21.70 23.62
CA GLY A 120 -14.36 -20.47 23.46
C GLY A 120 -13.48 -19.28 23.07
N LYS A 121 -12.33 -19.10 23.72
CA LYS A 121 -11.35 -18.06 23.37
C LYS A 121 -10.76 -18.27 21.99
N ARG A 122 -10.45 -19.52 21.63
CA ARG A 122 -9.94 -19.86 20.29
C ARG A 122 -10.95 -19.56 19.19
N HIS A 123 -12.23 -19.85 19.41
CA HIS A 123 -13.29 -19.51 18.45
C HIS A 123 -13.38 -17.99 18.20
N LYS A 124 -13.29 -17.18 19.26
CA LYS A 124 -13.23 -15.72 19.12
C LYS A 124 -11.98 -15.25 18.38
N GLU A 125 -10.83 -15.85 18.65
CA GLU A 125 -9.60 -15.59 17.90
C GLU A 125 -9.77 -15.90 16.40
N MET A 126 -10.39 -17.03 16.05
CA MET A 126 -10.69 -17.39 14.65
C MET A 126 -11.63 -16.39 13.99
N ASP A 127 -12.70 -15.94 14.66
CA ASP A 127 -13.59 -14.89 14.13
C ASP A 127 -12.82 -13.60 13.84
N ASN A 128 -11.96 -13.17 14.76
CA ASN A 128 -11.19 -11.92 14.64
C ASN A 128 -10.16 -12.02 13.49
N LEU A 129 -9.40 -13.11 13.45
CA LEU A 129 -8.44 -13.38 12.37
C LEU A 129 -9.12 -13.48 11.01
N TRP A 130 -10.28 -14.13 10.95
CA TRP A 130 -11.03 -14.27 9.70
C TRP A 130 -11.30 -12.91 9.05
N PHE A 131 -11.74 -11.92 9.83
CA PHE A 131 -11.94 -10.56 9.33
C PHE A 131 -10.63 -9.94 8.86
N LEU A 132 -9.60 -9.95 9.71
CA LEU A 132 -8.28 -9.38 9.39
C LEU A 132 -7.69 -9.94 8.10
N LEU A 133 -7.80 -11.26 7.87
CA LEU A 133 -7.30 -11.93 6.68
C LEU A 133 -8.02 -11.53 5.38
N GLN A 134 -9.20 -10.91 5.46
CA GLN A 134 -9.87 -10.38 4.27
C GLN A 134 -9.28 -9.06 3.78
N ASP A 135 -8.53 -8.34 4.63
CA ASP A 135 -7.92 -7.06 4.27
C ASP A 135 -6.55 -7.27 3.62
N ASN A 136 -6.38 -6.74 2.42
CA ASN A 136 -5.12 -6.88 1.68
C ASN A 136 -3.97 -6.17 2.40
N GLU A 137 -4.20 -5.02 3.02
CA GLU A 137 -3.15 -4.30 3.72
C GLU A 137 -2.67 -5.07 4.95
N TYR A 138 -3.59 -5.70 5.70
CA TYR A 138 -3.22 -6.57 6.81
C TYR A 138 -2.34 -7.73 6.33
N LEU A 139 -2.74 -8.42 5.25
CA LEU A 139 -1.95 -9.52 4.69
C LEU A 139 -0.55 -9.06 4.27
N LEU A 140 -0.44 -7.95 3.54
CA LEU A 140 0.84 -7.43 3.06
C LEU A 140 1.76 -6.99 4.21
N SER A 141 1.21 -6.27 5.18
CA SER A 141 1.95 -5.79 6.37
C SER A 141 2.46 -6.95 7.24
N THR A 142 1.73 -8.07 7.26
CA THR A 142 2.08 -9.25 8.06
C THR A 142 3.02 -10.20 7.33
N LEU A 143 2.84 -10.40 6.02
CA LEU A 143 3.60 -11.39 5.24
C LEU A 143 4.97 -10.89 4.81
N PHE A 144 5.12 -9.58 4.60
CA PHE A 144 6.32 -8.99 3.99
C PHE A 144 7.03 -8.01 4.93
N THR A 145 6.99 -8.28 6.23
CA THR A 145 7.68 -7.48 7.25
C THR A 145 9.19 -7.42 7.01
N ASP A 146 9.79 -8.50 6.49
CA ASP A 146 11.22 -8.62 6.17
C ASP A 146 11.66 -7.72 5.02
N LYS A 147 10.76 -7.41 4.09
CA LYS A 147 11.04 -6.52 2.95
C LYS A 147 11.15 -5.07 3.37
N ASP A 148 10.43 -4.70 4.43
CA ASP A 148 10.51 -3.37 5.03
C ASP A 148 10.21 -2.26 4.00
N VAL A 149 9.29 -2.55 3.06
CA VAL A 149 8.76 -1.63 2.02
C VAL A 149 7.32 -1.19 2.32
N PHE A 150 6.67 -1.86 3.25
CA PHE A 150 5.29 -1.61 3.71
C PHE A 150 5.29 -1.31 5.22
N PRO A 151 4.23 -0.67 5.77
CA PRO A 151 4.13 -0.35 7.19
C PRO A 151 4.09 -1.64 8.01
N GLN A 152 4.90 -1.73 9.06
CA GLN A 152 4.96 -2.89 9.92
C GLN A 152 3.70 -3.01 10.80
N LEU A 153 3.14 -4.22 10.87
CA LEU A 153 2.04 -4.54 11.78
C LEU A 153 2.55 -4.53 13.24
N LEU A 154 1.91 -3.72 14.08
CA LEU A 154 2.25 -3.58 15.51
C LEU A 154 1.29 -4.35 16.43
N GLY A 155 0.05 -4.58 15.98
CA GLY A 155 -0.91 -5.37 16.73
C GLY A 155 -2.33 -5.21 16.24
N THR A 156 -3.26 -5.82 16.97
CA THR A 156 -4.67 -5.92 16.57
C THR A 156 -5.61 -5.72 17.76
N CYS A 157 -6.85 -5.37 17.45
CA CYS A 157 -7.97 -5.47 18.38
C CYS A 157 -9.27 -5.63 17.59
N GLY A 158 -9.91 -6.81 17.65
CA GLY A 158 -11.16 -6.95 16.91
C GLY A 158 -10.95 -6.96 15.39
N PRO A 159 -11.85 -6.32 14.64
CA PRO A 159 -11.68 -6.07 13.20
C PRO A 159 -10.74 -4.89 12.89
N TYR A 160 -9.89 -4.48 13.84
CA TYR A 160 -8.93 -3.41 13.68
C TYR A 160 -7.51 -3.93 13.82
N PHE A 161 -6.61 -3.39 13.02
CA PHE A 161 -5.18 -3.61 13.15
C PHE A 161 -4.45 -2.27 13.15
N ALA A 162 -3.31 -2.22 13.82
CA ALA A 162 -2.47 -1.04 13.87
C ALA A 162 -1.13 -1.31 13.21
N VAL A 163 -0.69 -0.36 12.41
CA VAL A 163 0.64 -0.33 11.79
C VAL A 163 1.45 0.84 12.32
N GLU A 164 2.76 0.81 12.10
CA GLU A 164 3.63 1.95 12.36
C GLU A 164 3.15 3.21 11.62
N TYR A 165 3.27 4.37 12.26
CA TYR A 165 3.03 5.64 11.59
C TYR A 165 4.21 6.01 10.70
N LEU A 166 3.90 6.34 9.45
CA LEU A 166 4.84 6.90 8.50
C LEU A 166 4.48 8.37 8.24
N GLU A 167 5.49 9.23 8.25
CA GLU A 167 5.37 10.64 7.86
C GLU A 167 5.19 10.71 6.34
N PRO A 168 3.99 11.07 5.84
CA PRO A 168 3.74 11.07 4.41
C PRO A 168 4.56 12.16 3.72
N VAL A 169 5.04 11.87 2.51
CA VAL A 169 5.63 12.90 1.66
C VAL A 169 4.53 13.92 1.34
N PRO A 170 4.75 15.23 1.61
CA PRO A 170 3.77 16.27 1.33
C PRO A 170 3.35 16.26 -0.14
N ASP A 171 2.08 16.55 -0.38
CA ASP A 171 1.55 16.62 -1.75
C ASP A 171 2.22 17.76 -2.55
N ILE A 172 2.22 17.63 -3.88
CA ILE A 172 2.84 18.61 -4.77
C ILE A 172 2.20 19.99 -4.58
N SER A 173 0.88 20.04 -4.35
CA SER A 173 0.15 21.28 -4.08
C SER A 173 0.67 22.05 -2.85
N SER A 174 1.05 21.34 -1.78
CA SER A 174 1.70 21.95 -0.62
C SER A 174 3.19 22.24 -0.88
N LEU A 175 3.89 21.44 -1.70
CA LEU A 175 5.27 21.71 -2.10
C LEU A 175 5.40 22.95 -3.02
N LEU A 176 4.37 23.31 -3.77
CA LEU A 176 4.34 24.52 -4.62
C LEU A 176 4.19 25.82 -3.81
N THR A 177 3.80 25.72 -2.54
CA THR A 177 3.82 26.86 -1.60
C THR A 177 5.19 27.04 -0.91
N ILE A 178 6.07 26.05 -1.05
CA ILE A 178 7.45 26.09 -0.55
C ILE A 178 8.30 26.83 -1.58
N SER A 179 9.24 27.65 -1.10
CA SER A 179 10.26 28.30 -1.94
C SER A 179 10.86 27.30 -2.93
N ASP A 180 10.98 27.68 -4.20
CA ASP A 180 11.70 26.90 -5.20
C ASP A 180 13.21 27.16 -5.09
N SER A 181 13.73 27.04 -3.86
CA SER A 181 15.14 27.19 -3.55
C SER A 181 15.90 25.95 -4.04
N ARG A 182 17.20 26.11 -4.30
CA ARG A 182 18.06 24.99 -4.72
C ARG A 182 18.13 23.91 -3.63
N GLU A 183 18.03 24.30 -2.36
CA GLU A 183 17.97 23.39 -1.21
C GLU A 183 16.70 22.56 -1.18
N ASP A 184 15.55 23.20 -1.37
CA ASP A 184 14.26 22.50 -1.38
C ASP A 184 14.17 21.55 -2.57
N TRP A 185 14.70 21.95 -3.72
CA TRP A 185 14.83 21.04 -4.87
C TRP A 185 15.77 19.86 -4.57
N GLY A 186 16.89 20.08 -3.88
CA GLY A 186 17.77 19.02 -3.37
C GLY A 186 17.05 18.00 -2.48
N LYS A 187 16.19 18.47 -1.57
CA LYS A 187 15.34 17.59 -0.74
C LYS A 187 14.37 16.77 -1.59
N ARG A 188 13.77 17.36 -2.63
CA ARG A 188 12.87 16.67 -3.57
C ARG A 188 13.60 15.58 -4.38
N LEU A 189 14.84 15.84 -4.81
CA LEU A 189 15.69 14.85 -5.49
C LEU A 189 15.97 13.63 -4.60
N LYS A 190 16.35 13.85 -3.34
CA LYS A 190 16.58 12.76 -2.38
C LYS A 190 15.34 11.88 -2.18
N VAL A 191 14.15 12.48 -2.17
CA VAL A 191 12.89 11.73 -2.12
C VAL A 191 12.70 10.92 -3.42
N ALA A 192 13.00 11.49 -4.59
CA ALA A 192 12.86 10.80 -5.87
C ALA A 192 13.80 9.59 -5.99
N VAL A 193 15.05 9.70 -5.54
CA VAL A 193 15.99 8.57 -5.49
C VAL A 193 15.45 7.45 -4.61
N GLN A 194 14.96 7.77 -3.41
CA GLN A 194 14.37 6.76 -2.52
C GLN A 194 13.06 6.14 -3.05
N ILE A 195 12.28 6.89 -3.84
CA ILE A 195 11.15 6.32 -4.57
C ILE A 195 11.66 5.28 -5.57
N LEU A 196 12.70 5.58 -6.34
CA LEU A 196 13.28 4.62 -7.29
C LEU A 196 13.83 3.37 -6.60
N ASP A 197 14.50 3.50 -5.45
CA ASP A 197 14.97 2.36 -4.65
C ASP A 197 13.79 1.48 -4.20
N LEU A 198 12.71 2.08 -3.71
CA LEU A 198 11.48 1.37 -3.35
C LEU A 198 10.85 0.66 -4.56
N LEU A 199 10.82 1.30 -5.72
CA LEU A 199 10.29 0.68 -6.94
C LEU A 199 11.16 -0.49 -7.41
N ASP A 200 12.47 -0.42 -7.25
CA ASP A 200 13.38 -1.52 -7.57
C ASP A 200 13.15 -2.74 -6.66
N GLU A 201 12.97 -2.51 -5.36
CA GLU A 201 12.63 -3.58 -4.40
C GLU A 201 11.27 -4.21 -4.70
N LEU A 202 10.26 -3.44 -5.14
CA LEU A 202 8.95 -3.96 -5.56
C LEU A 202 9.00 -4.74 -6.88
N GLU A 203 9.95 -4.41 -7.76
CA GLU A 203 10.13 -5.09 -9.05
C GLU A 203 10.94 -6.39 -8.90
N THR A 204 11.98 -6.38 -8.07
CA THR A 204 13.00 -7.45 -8.02
C THR A 204 13.03 -8.22 -6.70
N GLY A 205 12.56 -7.60 -5.60
CA GLY A 205 12.62 -8.16 -4.25
C GLY A 205 11.58 -9.25 -3.95
N PHE A 206 10.66 -9.52 -4.87
CA PHE A 206 9.57 -10.47 -4.70
C PHE A 206 9.62 -11.59 -5.75
N ARG A 207 8.84 -12.67 -5.56
CA ARG A 207 8.73 -13.77 -6.54
C ARG A 207 8.27 -13.28 -7.92
N GLU A 208 7.43 -12.25 -7.93
CA GLU A 208 7.01 -11.53 -9.12
C GLU A 208 6.83 -10.04 -8.75
N PRO A 209 6.85 -9.12 -9.72
CA PRO A 209 6.72 -7.70 -9.45
C PRO A 209 5.39 -7.36 -8.76
N PHE A 210 5.45 -6.49 -7.75
CA PHE A 210 4.28 -5.87 -7.16
C PHE A 210 3.96 -4.56 -7.87
N HIS A 211 2.71 -4.42 -8.31
CA HIS A 211 2.19 -3.21 -8.93
C HIS A 211 1.49 -2.34 -7.88
N LEU A 212 1.74 -1.03 -7.98
CA LEU A 212 1.06 0.01 -7.22
C LEU A 212 -0.01 0.62 -8.13
N CYS A 213 -1.26 0.20 -8.00
CA CYS A 213 -2.33 0.65 -8.88
C CYS A 213 -3.01 1.94 -8.41
N ASP A 214 -2.68 2.52 -7.25
CA ASP A 214 -3.14 3.87 -6.85
C ASP A 214 -1.98 4.72 -6.30
N ILE A 215 -1.14 5.21 -7.20
CA ILE A 215 0.05 6.01 -6.87
C ILE A 215 -0.35 7.46 -6.62
N LYS A 216 -0.06 7.95 -5.43
CA LYS A 216 -0.14 9.36 -5.02
C LYS A 216 1.07 9.70 -4.19
N LEU A 217 1.56 10.95 -4.24
CA LEU A 217 2.77 11.33 -3.49
C LEU A 217 2.61 11.08 -1.97
N LYS A 218 1.42 11.40 -1.43
CA LYS A 218 1.06 11.14 -0.02
C LYS A 218 0.96 9.65 0.36
N HIS A 219 1.09 8.72 -0.58
CA HIS A 219 1.16 7.29 -0.31
C HIS A 219 2.60 6.81 -0.09
N PHE A 220 3.59 7.66 -0.33
CA PHE A 220 4.96 7.43 0.09
C PHE A 220 5.19 8.08 1.44
N GLY A 221 5.97 7.46 2.32
CA GLY A 221 6.32 8.08 3.59
C GLY A 221 7.53 7.48 4.28
N PHE A 222 8.03 8.22 5.25
CA PHE A 222 9.23 7.88 6.01
C PHE A 222 8.87 7.39 7.40
N VAL A 223 9.64 6.42 7.90
CA VAL A 223 9.64 6.13 9.34
C VAL A 223 10.25 7.34 10.05
N LYS A 224 9.65 7.78 11.17
CA LYS A 224 10.15 8.93 11.94
C LYS A 224 11.62 8.71 12.34
N GLY A 225 12.50 9.63 11.93
CA GLY A 225 13.94 9.54 12.17
C GLY A 225 14.67 8.46 11.36
N GLY A 226 13.98 7.78 10.45
CA GLY A 226 14.54 6.81 9.51
C GLY A 226 14.87 7.43 8.16
N ASN A 227 15.71 6.75 7.39
CA ASN A 227 16.13 7.14 6.04
C ASN A 227 15.56 6.20 4.97
N LYS A 228 14.50 5.44 5.28
CA LYS A 228 13.90 4.49 4.35
C LYS A 228 12.46 4.89 4.03
N LEU A 229 12.18 5.02 2.74
CA LEU A 229 10.85 5.28 2.22
C LEU A 229 10.05 3.97 2.12
N LYS A 230 8.79 4.04 2.50
CA LYS A 230 7.82 2.93 2.41
C LYS A 230 6.54 3.40 1.72
N PHE A 231 5.76 2.45 1.21
CA PHE A 231 4.43 2.71 0.66
C PHE A 231 3.35 2.51 1.74
N ILE A 232 2.49 3.51 1.97
CA ILE A 232 1.57 3.60 3.11
C ILE A 232 0.20 2.96 2.81
N ASP A 233 -0.32 3.23 1.60
CA ASP A 233 -1.65 2.80 1.17
C ASP A 233 -1.51 1.49 0.39
N LEU A 234 -1.96 0.38 0.97
CA LEU A 234 -1.76 -0.94 0.39
C LEU A 234 -3.02 -1.49 -0.30
N ASP A 235 -4.11 -0.71 -0.36
CA ASP A 235 -5.38 -1.15 -0.94
C ASP A 235 -5.21 -1.52 -2.44
N GLY A 236 -4.39 -0.74 -3.16
CA GLY A 236 -4.08 -0.94 -4.58
C GLY A 236 -2.77 -1.68 -4.87
N VAL A 237 -2.20 -2.38 -3.88
CA VAL A 237 -0.90 -3.05 -4.02
C VAL A 237 -1.11 -4.54 -4.31
N LEU A 238 -0.75 -4.97 -5.51
CA LEU A 238 -1.08 -6.32 -5.99
C LEU A 238 0.08 -6.94 -6.78
N PRO A 239 0.31 -8.26 -6.68
CA PRO A 239 1.22 -8.95 -7.59
C PRO A 239 0.77 -8.80 -9.05
N LYS A 240 1.73 -8.75 -9.98
CA LYS A 240 1.47 -8.60 -11.43
C LYS A 240 0.44 -9.62 -11.95
N SER A 241 0.53 -10.87 -11.53
CA SER A 241 -0.39 -11.94 -11.93
C SER A 241 -1.83 -11.72 -11.47
N VAL A 242 -2.02 -11.11 -10.30
CA VAL A 242 -3.34 -10.74 -9.78
C VAL A 242 -3.90 -9.57 -10.58
N VAL A 243 -3.09 -8.54 -10.86
CA VAL A 243 -3.49 -7.41 -11.72
C VAL A 243 -3.91 -7.90 -13.11
N ASN A 244 -3.13 -8.80 -13.72
CA ASN A 244 -3.46 -9.41 -15.00
C ASN A 244 -4.79 -10.17 -14.96
N THR A 245 -5.08 -10.86 -13.85
CA THR A 245 -6.34 -11.58 -13.66
C THR A 245 -7.52 -10.62 -13.60
N ILE A 246 -7.41 -9.54 -12.83
CA ILE A 246 -8.44 -8.48 -12.73
C ILE A 246 -8.72 -7.87 -14.11
N ILE A 247 -7.68 -7.52 -14.86
CA ILE A 247 -7.82 -6.95 -16.22
C ILE A 247 -8.48 -7.95 -17.17
N ARG A 248 -8.14 -9.25 -17.07
CA ARG A 248 -8.70 -10.31 -17.92
C ARG A 248 -10.18 -10.58 -17.60
N GLU A 249 -10.61 -10.39 -16.36
CA GLU A 249 -11.99 -10.57 -15.92
C GLU A 249 -12.93 -9.47 -16.42
N VAL A 250 -12.41 -8.39 -17.01
CA VAL A 250 -13.23 -7.40 -17.72
C VAL A 250 -13.90 -8.06 -18.93
N ASP A 251 -15.23 -8.19 -18.85
CA ASP A 251 -16.00 -8.93 -19.83
C ASP A 251 -16.10 -8.26 -21.19
N TYR A 252 -16.06 -6.93 -21.24
CA TYR A 252 -16.23 -6.16 -22.47
C TYR A 252 -15.47 -4.84 -22.39
N CYS A 253 -14.83 -4.45 -23.49
CA CYS A 253 -14.22 -3.13 -23.64
C CYS A 253 -14.53 -2.51 -25.01
N GLU A 254 -14.69 -1.20 -25.03
CA GLU A 254 -14.76 -0.38 -26.25
C GLU A 254 -13.46 0.41 -26.47
N GLN A 255 -12.86 0.85 -25.37
CA GLN A 255 -11.70 1.72 -25.32
C GLN A 255 -10.67 1.18 -24.33
N ASP A 256 -9.41 1.60 -24.48
CA ASP A 256 -8.34 1.13 -23.59
C ASP A 256 -8.56 1.49 -22.12
N ILE A 257 -9.29 2.58 -21.85
CA ILE A 257 -9.66 3.03 -20.49
C ILE A 257 -10.57 2.02 -19.76
N ASP A 258 -11.36 1.23 -20.50
CA ASP A 258 -12.21 0.20 -19.92
C ASP A 258 -11.39 -0.97 -19.36
N CYS A 259 -10.12 -1.07 -19.77
CA CYS A 259 -9.16 -2.07 -19.32
C CYS A 259 -8.23 -1.56 -18.21
N ASP A 260 -8.49 -0.37 -17.67
CA ASP A 260 -7.69 0.22 -16.59
C ASP A 260 -8.17 -0.26 -15.23
N PHE A 261 -7.25 -0.78 -14.43
CA PHE A 261 -7.44 -0.96 -13.00
C PHE A 261 -6.71 0.17 -12.29
N PHE A 262 -7.40 1.30 -12.10
CA PHE A 262 -6.84 2.54 -11.57
C PHE A 262 -5.63 3.04 -12.39
N ASP A 263 -4.42 3.07 -11.81
CA ASP A 263 -3.18 3.45 -12.51
C ASP A 263 -2.54 2.29 -13.29
N CYS A 264 -2.95 1.05 -13.05
CA CYS A 264 -2.50 -0.12 -13.79
C CYS A 264 -3.30 -0.23 -15.09
N ARG A 265 -2.63 -0.02 -16.23
CA ARG A 265 -3.25 0.22 -17.53
C ARG A 265 -3.06 -0.96 -18.46
N SER A 266 -4.06 -1.27 -19.28
CA SER A 266 -3.98 -2.30 -20.34
C SER A 266 -4.56 -1.79 -21.66
N ARG A 267 -4.76 -2.64 -22.67
CA ARG A 267 -5.29 -2.26 -23.98
C ARG A 267 -6.52 -3.07 -24.32
N CYS A 268 -7.50 -2.41 -24.91
CA CYS A 268 -8.68 -3.05 -25.47
C CYS A 268 -8.38 -3.55 -26.88
N ASN A 269 -8.57 -4.84 -27.11
CA ASN A 269 -8.55 -5.37 -28.45
C ASN A 269 -9.92 -5.14 -29.11
N LYS A 270 -10.02 -4.07 -29.92
CA LYS A 270 -11.25 -3.67 -30.60
C LYS A 270 -11.82 -4.71 -31.58
N LYS A 271 -11.07 -5.76 -31.94
CA LYS A 271 -11.58 -6.83 -32.81
C LYS A 271 -12.45 -7.83 -32.06
N ASN A 272 -12.12 -8.11 -30.81
CA ASN A 272 -12.83 -9.10 -29.98
C ASN A 272 -13.48 -8.48 -28.73
N HIS A 273 -13.35 -7.16 -28.55
CA HIS A 273 -13.86 -6.40 -27.41
C HIS A 273 -13.43 -6.96 -26.05
N LYS A 274 -12.20 -7.48 -25.98
CA LYS A 274 -11.60 -8.00 -24.75
C LYS A 274 -10.32 -7.27 -24.41
N CYS A 275 -10.08 -7.10 -23.12
CA CYS A 275 -8.84 -6.53 -22.62
C CYS A 275 -7.65 -7.46 -22.87
N SER A 276 -6.48 -6.86 -23.04
CA SER A 276 -5.22 -7.60 -23.18
C SER A 276 -4.88 -8.31 -21.88
N TYR A 277 -4.30 -9.50 -21.99
CA TYR A 277 -4.04 -10.39 -20.85
C TYR A 277 -3.09 -9.80 -19.79
N SER A 278 -2.22 -8.86 -20.18
CA SER A 278 -1.18 -8.31 -19.31
C SER A 278 -1.35 -6.81 -19.10
N VAL A 279 -1.08 -6.35 -17.88
CA VAL A 279 -0.78 -4.95 -17.59
C VAL A 279 0.36 -4.47 -18.51
N ALA A 280 0.16 -3.31 -19.12
CA ALA A 280 1.01 -2.78 -20.19
C ALA A 280 2.07 -1.78 -19.68
N ASN A 281 1.74 -1.02 -18.63
CA ASN A 281 2.67 -0.15 -17.91
C ASN A 281 3.23 -0.81 -16.62
N ASN A 282 4.15 -0.12 -15.95
CA ASN A 282 4.71 -0.53 -14.65
C ASN A 282 4.78 0.65 -13.67
N ASN A 283 5.20 0.40 -12.43
CA ASN A 283 5.27 1.45 -11.40
C ASN A 283 6.16 2.63 -11.81
N LEU A 284 7.29 2.35 -12.48
CA LEU A 284 8.23 3.39 -12.92
C LEU A 284 7.56 4.37 -13.89
N GLN A 285 6.83 3.85 -14.88
CA GLN A 285 6.06 4.68 -15.82
C GLN A 285 5.11 5.62 -15.07
N ILE A 286 4.31 5.06 -14.16
CA ILE A 286 3.28 5.79 -13.42
C ILE A 286 3.91 6.86 -12.52
N VAL A 287 5.02 6.54 -11.85
CA VAL A 287 5.76 7.49 -11.02
C VAL A 287 6.39 8.60 -11.87
N CYS A 288 7.00 8.26 -13.00
CA CYS A 288 7.55 9.26 -13.92
C CYS A 288 6.46 10.23 -14.41
N GLU A 289 5.29 9.72 -14.79
CA GLU A 289 4.16 10.53 -15.23
C GLU A 289 3.56 11.36 -14.10
N LYS A 290 3.09 10.72 -13.02
CA LYS A 290 2.26 11.37 -12.00
C LYS A 290 3.07 12.12 -10.94
N ILE A 291 4.25 11.63 -10.61
CA ILE A 291 5.03 12.10 -9.47
C ILE A 291 6.20 12.96 -9.91
N PHE A 292 7.05 12.48 -10.82
CA PHE A 292 8.28 13.20 -11.18
C PHE A 292 8.05 14.32 -12.19
N LEU A 293 7.37 14.02 -13.30
CA LEU A 293 7.06 15.00 -14.34
C LEU A 293 5.86 15.86 -13.96
N GLY A 294 4.84 15.27 -13.35
CA GLY A 294 3.60 15.93 -12.94
C GLY A 294 2.49 15.81 -13.98
N TRP A 295 1.29 16.22 -13.60
CA TRP A 295 0.10 16.06 -14.42
C TRP A 295 -0.33 17.36 -15.10
N ARG A 296 -1.20 17.20 -16.09
CA ARG A 296 -1.91 18.30 -16.75
C ARG A 296 -3.36 18.29 -16.26
N MET A 297 -3.77 19.29 -15.49
CA MET A 297 -5.16 19.38 -14.98
C MET A 297 -6.15 19.84 -16.07
N SER A 298 -5.68 20.57 -17.06
CA SER A 298 -6.46 20.99 -18.23
C SER A 298 -5.53 21.28 -19.41
N ASN A 299 -6.08 21.58 -20.59
CA ASN A 299 -5.26 22.02 -21.74
C ASN A 299 -4.38 23.26 -21.45
N THR A 300 -4.58 23.96 -20.33
CA THR A 300 -3.81 25.18 -19.97
C THR A 300 -3.03 25.08 -18.67
N VAL A 301 -3.40 24.19 -17.73
CA VAL A 301 -2.79 24.14 -16.39
C VAL A 301 -1.91 22.89 -16.24
N ILE A 302 -0.61 23.11 -16.11
CA ILE A 302 0.39 22.09 -15.79
C ILE A 302 0.73 22.23 -14.31
N VAL A 303 0.55 21.15 -13.55
CA VAL A 303 1.04 21.09 -12.17
C VAL A 303 2.39 20.37 -12.25
N PRO A 304 3.51 21.08 -12.06
CA PRO A 304 4.82 20.47 -12.21
C PRO A 304 5.02 19.39 -11.15
N GLY A 305 5.64 18.28 -11.54
CA GLY A 305 5.96 17.18 -10.65
C GLY A 305 7.07 17.51 -9.67
N LEU A 306 7.37 16.54 -8.79
CA LEU A 306 8.42 16.60 -7.78
C LEU A 306 9.78 17.03 -8.33
N LEU A 307 10.09 16.65 -9.58
CA LEU A 307 11.38 16.91 -10.22
C LEU A 307 11.34 18.05 -11.25
N MET A 308 10.19 18.69 -11.46
CA MET A 308 10.07 19.79 -12.42
C MET A 308 10.11 21.15 -11.71
N SER A 309 11.21 21.88 -11.91
CA SER A 309 11.48 23.19 -11.33
C SER A 309 12.37 24.02 -12.26
N GLN A 310 12.71 25.25 -11.87
CA GLN A 310 13.72 26.05 -12.59
C GLN A 310 15.13 25.45 -12.53
N HIS A 311 15.41 24.61 -11.52
CA HIS A 311 16.71 23.96 -11.31
C HIS A 311 16.85 22.64 -12.09
N THR A 312 15.79 22.18 -12.76
CA THR A 312 15.77 20.90 -13.46
C THR A 312 16.61 20.97 -14.75
N PRO A 313 17.68 20.17 -14.88
CA PRO A 313 18.48 20.13 -16.11
C PRO A 313 17.65 19.66 -17.31
N SER A 314 17.97 20.18 -18.49
CA SER A 314 17.29 19.82 -19.74
C SER A 314 17.38 18.32 -20.05
N GLU A 315 18.52 17.70 -19.73
CA GLU A 315 18.74 16.26 -19.87
C GLU A 315 17.79 15.45 -18.98
N LEU A 316 17.69 15.80 -17.69
CA LEU A 316 16.75 15.15 -16.78
C LEU A 316 15.30 15.32 -17.25
N ALA A 317 14.91 16.53 -17.67
CA ALA A 317 13.58 16.78 -18.21
C ALA A 317 13.28 15.96 -19.47
N SER A 318 14.28 15.70 -20.32
CA SER A 318 14.14 14.84 -21.51
C SER A 318 13.86 13.39 -21.11
N ILE A 319 14.67 12.84 -20.21
CA ILE A 319 14.54 11.45 -19.75
C ILE A 319 13.24 11.24 -18.96
N LEU A 320 12.81 12.21 -18.15
CA LEU A 320 11.53 12.15 -17.45
C LEU A 320 10.34 12.06 -18.42
N ARG A 321 10.37 12.80 -19.55
CA ARG A 321 9.33 12.70 -20.58
C ARG A 321 9.32 11.34 -21.26
N GLN A 322 10.51 10.80 -21.58
CA GLN A 322 10.64 9.46 -22.17
C GLN A 322 10.18 8.37 -21.19
N CYS A 323 10.49 8.51 -19.89
CA CYS A 323 10.03 7.59 -18.86
C CYS A 323 8.50 7.66 -18.65
N ALA A 324 7.94 8.87 -18.67
CA ALA A 324 6.50 9.07 -18.49
C ALA A 324 5.68 8.56 -19.68
N ASN A 325 6.17 8.74 -20.91
CA ASN A 325 5.49 8.28 -22.13
C ASN A 325 6.47 7.61 -23.14
N PRO A 326 6.92 6.38 -22.86
CA PRO A 326 7.92 5.71 -23.71
C PRO A 326 7.44 5.47 -25.15
N GLY A 327 6.14 5.19 -25.30
CA GLY A 327 5.53 4.94 -26.60
C GLY A 327 5.16 6.20 -27.39
N THR A 328 5.39 7.40 -26.84
CA THR A 328 4.90 8.68 -27.42
C THR A 328 3.41 8.61 -27.77
N GLU A 329 2.62 7.98 -26.92
CA GLU A 329 1.21 7.72 -27.15
C GLU A 329 0.38 8.98 -26.88
N GLU A 330 -0.68 9.19 -27.66
CA GLU A 330 -1.68 10.21 -27.35
C GLU A 330 -2.57 9.75 -26.18
N GLY A 331 -2.85 10.66 -25.25
CA GLY A 331 -3.67 10.37 -24.07
C GLY A 331 -2.88 9.77 -22.91
N LYS A 332 -3.40 8.71 -22.29
CA LYS A 332 -2.75 8.02 -21.16
C LYS A 332 -1.69 7.06 -21.70
N PRO A 333 -0.41 7.17 -21.30
CA PRO A 333 0.63 6.21 -21.70
C PRO A 333 0.38 4.80 -21.15
N ARG A 334 0.67 3.77 -21.95
CA ARG A 334 0.38 2.35 -21.69
C ARG A 334 1.57 1.45 -22.02
N VAL A 335 2.79 1.95 -21.82
CA VAL A 335 4.03 1.21 -22.12
C VAL A 335 5.01 1.38 -20.96
N ALA A 336 5.54 0.27 -20.45
CA ALA A 336 6.62 0.29 -19.48
C ALA A 336 7.94 0.79 -20.13
N PRO A 337 8.70 1.69 -19.46
CA PRO A 337 10.02 2.11 -19.91
C PRO A 337 10.97 0.92 -20.07
N GLU A 338 11.89 1.03 -21.03
CA GLU A 338 13.00 0.09 -21.14
C GLU A 338 13.95 0.21 -19.95
N ALA A 339 14.66 -0.88 -19.64
CA ALA A 339 15.60 -0.94 -18.51
C ALA A 339 16.70 0.14 -18.60
N GLU A 340 17.09 0.53 -19.82
CA GLU A 340 18.11 1.57 -20.03
C GLU A 340 17.61 2.94 -19.57
N ILE A 341 16.33 3.29 -19.78
CA ILE A 341 15.74 4.53 -19.29
C ILE A 341 15.73 4.57 -17.76
N LYS A 342 15.40 3.44 -17.11
CA LYS A 342 15.47 3.32 -15.65
C LYS A 342 16.89 3.60 -15.14
N LYS A 343 17.89 2.96 -15.76
CA LYS A 343 19.30 3.09 -15.38
C LYS A 343 19.81 4.51 -15.58
N GLN A 344 19.52 5.12 -16.72
CA GLN A 344 19.91 6.50 -17.02
C GLN A 344 19.28 7.49 -16.04
N LEU A 345 17.98 7.34 -15.76
CA LEU A 345 17.28 8.18 -14.79
C LEU A 345 17.91 8.06 -13.40
N TYR A 346 18.20 6.84 -12.94
CA TYR A 346 18.82 6.61 -11.64
C TYR A 346 20.22 7.24 -11.53
N ASN A 347 21.04 7.07 -12.56
CA ASN A 347 22.40 7.63 -12.60
C ASN A 347 22.37 9.16 -12.54
N ILE A 348 21.56 9.80 -13.39
CA ILE A 348 21.45 11.26 -13.43
C ILE A 348 20.97 11.80 -12.09
N LEU A 349 19.94 11.19 -11.49
CA LEU A 349 19.44 11.64 -10.20
C LEU A 349 20.48 11.48 -9.09
N SER A 350 21.23 10.38 -9.09
CA SER A 350 22.30 10.12 -8.13
C SER A 350 23.46 11.11 -8.27
N GLU A 351 23.88 11.40 -9.50
CA GLU A 351 24.94 12.37 -9.80
C GLU A 351 24.53 13.79 -9.36
N ILE A 352 23.30 14.19 -9.67
CA ILE A 352 22.77 15.48 -9.25
C ILE A 352 22.67 15.54 -7.73
N GLU A 353 22.14 14.51 -7.06
CA GLU A 353 22.04 14.48 -5.60
C GLU A 353 23.42 14.63 -4.92
N GLN A 354 24.44 13.93 -5.43
CA GLN A 354 25.82 14.06 -4.93
C GLN A 354 26.37 15.48 -5.12
N SER A 355 26.13 16.09 -6.30
CA SER A 355 26.58 17.46 -6.58
C SER A 355 25.92 18.49 -5.67
N VAL A 356 24.60 18.35 -5.43
CA VAL A 356 23.83 19.25 -4.58
C VAL A 356 24.28 19.12 -3.13
N ASN A 357 24.54 17.91 -2.64
CA ASN A 357 25.08 17.70 -1.29
C ASN A 357 26.47 18.33 -1.12
N ASN A 358 27.36 18.22 -2.11
CA ASN A 358 28.69 18.82 -2.02
C ASN A 358 28.66 20.36 -1.98
N ASP A 359 27.72 20.99 -2.69
CA ASP A 359 27.52 22.44 -2.66
C ASP A 359 26.98 22.96 -1.33
N PHE A 360 26.43 22.09 -0.45
CA PHE A 360 25.97 22.46 0.90
C PHE A 360 27.05 22.35 1.99
N PHE A 361 28.18 21.69 1.69
CA PHE A 361 29.30 21.55 2.61
C PHE A 361 30.46 22.52 2.31
N LEU A 362 30.28 23.44 1.35
CA LEU A 362 31.12 24.59 1.04
C LEU A 362 30.38 25.87 1.39
#